data_AF-A0AB72ZD38-F1
#
_entry.id   AF-A0AB72ZD38-F1
#
_cell.length_a   1.000
_cell.length_b   1.000
_cell.length_c   1.000
_cell.angle_alpha   90.00
_cell.angle_beta   90.00
_cell.angle_gamma   90.00
#
_symmetry.space_group_name_H-M   'P 1'
#
loop_
_entity.id
_entity.type
_entity.pdbx_description
1 polymer ?
#
loop_
_entity_poly.entity_id
_entity_poly.type
_entity_poly.pdbx_seq_one_letter_code
_entity_poly.pdbx_strand_id
1 'polypeptide(L)'
;MNGGTYKMAITMYIDRPDAALDLETTHPHFKEHFKASYYLDKNDSYSPFGYADGMEVLHRLEEYFSDKSDQGLNLAAFPKYMMETVKHSTYIPAKDDGVDRLQQLLAEYGSALRESDRITVSAALAQIKITGYVLPALRDAALEALHREIELNKIENIDAGYADSMFYDLLTFTKDYTSVLPDMWCRHCTE
;
A
#
# COMPACT_ATOMS: atom_id res chain seq x y z
N MET A 1 -19.91 -25.33 -29.74
CA MET A 1 -19.79 -24.43 -28.58
C MET A 1 -18.86 -25.09 -27.58
N ASN A 2 -17.78 -24.41 -27.17
CA ASN A 2 -17.05 -24.60 -25.92
C ASN A 2 -15.88 -23.60 -25.92
N GLY A 3 -16.22 -22.32 -25.67
CA GLY A 3 -15.22 -21.30 -25.37
C GLY A 3 -14.79 -21.48 -23.92
N GLY A 4 -13.65 -22.13 -23.70
CA GLY A 4 -13.02 -22.18 -22.39
C GLY A 4 -12.63 -20.77 -21.98
N THR A 5 -13.31 -20.23 -20.97
CA THR A 5 -12.89 -19.02 -20.28
C THR A 5 -11.56 -19.32 -19.61
N TYR A 6 -10.46 -18.83 -20.19
CA TYR A 6 -9.16 -18.83 -19.55
C TYR A 6 -9.26 -17.93 -18.31
N LYS A 7 -9.51 -18.52 -17.14
CA LYS A 7 -9.23 -17.84 -15.87
C LYS A 7 -7.72 -17.65 -15.80
N MET A 8 -7.24 -16.45 -16.13
CA MET A 8 -5.88 -16.04 -15.82
C MET A 8 -5.74 -16.04 -14.30
N ALA A 9 -5.16 -17.11 -13.75
CA ALA A 9 -4.82 -17.18 -12.33
C ALA A 9 -3.64 -16.25 -12.09
N ILE A 10 -3.86 -15.13 -11.38
CA ILE A 10 -2.74 -14.33 -10.87
C ILE A 10 -1.96 -15.20 -9.88
N THR A 11 -0.67 -15.38 -10.13
CA THR A 11 0.24 -16.01 -9.17
C THR A 11 0.51 -15.03 -8.05
N MET A 12 0.07 -15.36 -6.84
CA MET A 12 0.33 -14.57 -5.63
C MET A 12 1.65 -15.01 -5.01
N TYR A 13 2.44 -14.04 -4.58
CA TYR A 13 3.73 -14.23 -3.93
C TYR A 13 3.58 -13.82 -2.46
N ILE A 14 3.60 -14.80 -1.58
CA ILE A 14 3.33 -14.63 -0.15
C ILE A 14 4.57 -15.09 0.61
N ASP A 15 5.04 -14.27 1.54
CA ASP A 15 6.14 -14.63 2.43
C ASP A 15 5.71 -15.81 3.32
N ARG A 16 6.67 -16.63 3.73
CA ARG A 16 6.38 -17.63 4.76
C ARG A 16 6.24 -16.91 6.10
N PRO A 17 5.36 -17.36 7.01
CA PRO A 17 5.17 -16.73 8.32
C PRO A 17 6.44 -16.56 9.17
N ASP A 18 7.49 -17.33 8.86
CA ASP A 18 8.79 -17.35 9.53
C ASP A 18 9.96 -16.84 8.66
N ALA A 19 9.71 -16.46 7.41
CA ALA A 19 10.72 -15.93 6.50
C ALA A 19 10.90 -14.42 6.71
N ALA A 20 12.14 -13.94 6.50
CA ALA A 20 12.36 -12.51 6.27
C ALA A 20 11.73 -12.11 4.93
N LEU A 21 11.46 -10.81 4.74
CA LEU A 21 11.12 -10.24 3.42
C LEU A 21 12.15 -10.75 2.40
N ASP A 22 11.72 -11.63 1.49
CA ASP A 22 12.61 -12.32 0.55
C ASP A 22 12.28 -11.91 -0.89
N LEU A 23 13.31 -11.82 -1.72
CA LEU A 23 13.20 -11.60 -3.15
C LEU A 23 12.51 -12.77 -3.85
N GLU A 24 12.65 -14.00 -3.34
CA GLU A 24 12.03 -15.18 -3.94
C GLU A 24 10.50 -15.20 -3.74
N THR A 25 10.01 -14.57 -2.68
CA THR A 25 8.58 -14.40 -2.36
C THR A 25 8.06 -13.01 -2.73
N THR A 26 8.75 -12.34 -3.66
CA THR A 26 8.36 -11.05 -4.22
C THR A 26 8.00 -11.19 -5.70
N HIS A 27 6.85 -10.65 -6.11
CA HIS A 27 6.37 -10.74 -7.48
C HIS A 27 7.37 -10.14 -8.50
N PRO A 28 7.59 -10.75 -9.68
CA PRO A 28 8.53 -10.27 -10.69
C PRO A 28 8.36 -8.79 -11.09
N HIS A 29 7.13 -8.32 -11.28
CA HIS A 29 6.85 -6.89 -11.53
C HIS A 29 7.37 -5.97 -10.43
N PHE A 30 7.27 -6.38 -9.15
CA PHE A 30 7.81 -5.60 -8.05
C PHE A 30 9.33 -5.56 -8.15
N LYS A 31 9.99 -6.71 -8.35
CA LYS A 31 11.46 -6.79 -8.48
C LYS A 31 12.01 -6.00 -9.67
N GLU A 32 11.30 -6.02 -10.78
CA GLU A 32 11.73 -5.33 -12.01
C GLU A 32 11.68 -3.81 -11.84
N HIS A 33 10.72 -3.30 -11.07
CA HIS A 33 10.45 -1.88 -10.94
C HIS A 33 11.10 -1.27 -9.68
N PHE A 34 10.87 -1.85 -8.51
CA PHE A 34 11.34 -1.36 -7.21
C PHE A 34 12.70 -1.98 -6.86
N LYS A 35 13.78 -1.38 -7.38
CA LYS A 35 15.13 -1.96 -7.34
C LYS A 35 15.93 -1.62 -6.08
N ALA A 36 15.52 -0.60 -5.33
CA ALA A 36 16.25 -0.19 -4.15
C ALA A 36 16.09 -1.23 -3.03
N SER A 37 17.17 -1.53 -2.30
CA SER A 37 17.16 -2.56 -1.26
C SER A 37 16.24 -2.23 -0.08
N TYR A 38 16.01 -0.92 0.19
CA TYR A 38 15.17 -0.49 1.31
C TYR A 38 13.74 -1.01 1.21
N TYR A 39 13.22 -1.30 0.01
CA TYR A 39 11.85 -1.81 -0.16
C TYR A 39 11.59 -3.14 0.57
N LEU A 40 12.62 -3.93 0.79
CA LEU A 40 12.56 -5.21 1.49
C LEU A 40 13.39 -5.20 2.78
N ASP A 41 13.79 -4.01 3.27
CA ASP A 41 14.50 -3.90 4.55
C ASP A 41 13.49 -3.76 5.68
N LYS A 42 13.39 -4.81 6.52
CA LYS A 42 12.50 -4.83 7.69
C LYS A 42 13.07 -4.10 8.91
N ASN A 43 14.32 -3.66 8.88
CA ASN A 43 14.98 -3.00 10.00
C ASN A 43 15.13 -1.48 9.81
N ASP A 44 14.87 -0.97 8.60
CA ASP A 44 14.90 0.46 8.29
C ASP A 44 13.52 1.09 8.52
N SER A 45 13.39 1.98 9.50
CA SER A 45 12.10 2.61 9.81
C SER A 45 11.52 3.48 8.68
N TYR A 46 12.29 3.84 7.65
CA TYR A 46 11.81 4.56 6.47
C TYR A 46 11.35 3.62 5.35
N SER A 47 11.68 2.32 5.44
CA SER A 47 11.14 1.30 4.54
C SER A 47 9.63 1.13 4.74
N PRO A 48 8.87 0.82 3.66
CA PRO A 48 7.44 0.53 3.77
C PRO A 48 7.13 -0.63 4.72
N PHE A 49 8.06 -1.57 4.92
CA PHE A 49 7.84 -2.73 5.79
C PHE A 49 8.78 -2.75 7.01
N GLY A 50 9.60 -1.72 7.20
CA GLY A 50 10.57 -1.68 8.29
C GLY A 50 10.06 -1.14 9.63
N TYR A 51 8.74 -1.03 9.78
CA TYR A 51 8.07 -0.61 11.00
C TYR A 51 6.86 -1.51 11.30
N ALA A 52 6.43 -1.53 12.56
CA ALA A 52 5.45 -2.49 13.06
C ALA A 52 4.14 -2.50 12.25
N ASP A 53 3.52 -1.34 12.01
CA ASP A 53 2.25 -1.31 11.27
C ASP A 53 2.44 -1.61 9.78
N GLY A 54 3.58 -1.25 9.19
CA GLY A 54 3.88 -1.56 7.78
C GLY A 54 4.02 -3.06 7.56
N MET A 55 4.68 -3.76 8.48
CA MET A 55 4.77 -5.21 8.47
C MET A 55 3.40 -5.87 8.74
N GLU A 56 2.62 -5.33 9.66
CA GLU A 56 1.26 -5.81 9.93
C GLU A 56 0.34 -5.67 8.71
N VAL A 57 0.45 -4.54 7.98
CA VAL A 57 -0.24 -4.32 6.70
C VAL A 57 0.09 -5.41 5.69
N LEU A 58 1.39 -5.75 5.55
CA LEU A 58 1.83 -6.80 4.63
C LEU A 58 1.24 -8.16 5.03
N HIS A 59 1.42 -8.59 6.28
CA HIS A 59 0.93 -9.89 6.74
C HIS A 59 -0.58 -10.03 6.58
N ARG A 60 -1.36 -8.98 6.89
CA ARG A 60 -2.82 -9.02 6.72
C ARG A 60 -3.25 -9.11 5.26
N LEU A 61 -2.54 -8.44 4.36
CA LEU A 61 -2.81 -8.59 2.93
C LEU A 61 -2.41 -9.99 2.45
N GLU A 62 -1.32 -10.56 2.94
CA GLU A 62 -0.93 -11.94 2.66
C GLU A 62 -1.97 -12.96 3.15
N GLU A 63 -2.50 -12.78 4.37
CA GLU A 63 -3.60 -13.56 4.92
C GLU A 63 -4.86 -13.41 4.06
N TYR A 64 -5.23 -12.18 3.71
CA TYR A 64 -6.38 -11.87 2.86
C TYR A 64 -6.31 -12.56 1.49
N PHE A 65 -5.14 -12.53 0.84
CA PHE A 65 -4.95 -13.19 -0.45
C PHE A 65 -4.82 -14.72 -0.34
N SER A 66 -4.39 -15.24 0.82
CA SER A 66 -4.31 -16.67 1.10
C SER A 66 -5.68 -17.29 1.38
N ASP A 67 -6.51 -16.61 2.18
CA ASP A 67 -7.84 -17.05 2.55
C ASP A 67 -8.89 -16.55 1.54
N LYS A 68 -9.12 -17.36 0.50
CA LYS A 68 -10.08 -17.10 -0.58
C LYS A 68 -11.55 -17.01 -0.13
N SER A 69 -11.84 -17.13 1.17
CA SER A 69 -13.18 -16.95 1.73
C SER A 69 -13.60 -15.47 1.82
N ASP A 70 -12.65 -14.54 1.94
CA ASP A 70 -12.90 -13.11 2.07
C ASP A 70 -12.99 -12.40 0.70
N GLN A 71 -14.03 -12.72 -0.06
CA GLN A 71 -14.32 -12.07 -1.35
C GLN A 71 -14.88 -10.64 -1.22
N GLY A 72 -14.82 -10.03 -0.04
CA GLY A 72 -15.55 -8.79 0.31
C GLY A 72 -14.71 -7.59 0.75
N LEU A 73 -13.39 -7.73 0.95
CA LEU A 73 -12.58 -6.60 1.39
C LEU A 73 -12.34 -5.64 0.23
N ASN A 74 -12.87 -4.43 0.36
CA ASN A 74 -12.52 -3.35 -0.54
C ASN A 74 -11.07 -2.94 -0.27
N LEU A 75 -10.13 -3.44 -1.08
CA LEU A 75 -8.70 -3.13 -0.94
C LEU A 75 -8.39 -1.63 -1.02
N ALA A 76 -9.25 -0.81 -1.66
CA ALA A 76 -9.11 0.64 -1.63
C ALA A 76 -9.46 1.25 -0.26
N ALA A 77 -10.33 0.58 0.52
CA ALA A 77 -10.65 0.94 1.90
C ALA A 77 -9.74 0.26 2.94
N PHE A 78 -8.76 -0.55 2.51
CA PHE A 78 -7.86 -1.28 3.40
C PHE A 78 -7.08 -0.36 4.37
N PRO A 79 -6.51 0.79 3.94
CA PRO A 79 -5.82 1.69 4.87
C PRO A 79 -6.74 2.22 5.98
N LYS A 80 -8.00 2.52 5.63
CA LYS A 80 -9.02 2.93 6.59
C LYS A 80 -9.34 1.82 7.58
N TYR A 81 -9.53 0.59 7.10
CA TYR A 81 -9.73 -0.58 7.96
C TYR A 81 -8.56 -0.77 8.95
N MET A 82 -7.32 -0.67 8.47
CA MET A 82 -6.13 -0.78 9.31
C MET A 82 -6.09 0.29 10.41
N MET A 83 -6.40 1.54 10.07
CA MET A 83 -6.40 2.62 11.05
C MET A 83 -7.56 2.50 12.04
N GLU A 84 -8.80 2.38 11.55
CA GLU A 84 -10.00 2.48 12.40
C GLU A 84 -10.33 1.19 13.14
N THR A 85 -10.13 0.03 12.49
CA THR A 85 -10.54 -1.26 13.06
C THR A 85 -9.41 -1.98 13.76
N VAL A 86 -8.20 -1.98 13.17
CA VAL A 86 -7.05 -2.70 13.76
C VAL A 86 -6.34 -1.84 14.80
N LYS A 87 -6.06 -0.57 14.48
CA LYS A 87 -5.34 0.34 15.39
C LYS A 87 -6.25 1.16 16.30
N HIS A 88 -7.57 1.15 16.07
CA HIS A 88 -8.54 1.97 16.81
C HIS A 88 -8.18 3.47 16.81
N SER A 89 -7.63 3.95 15.69
CA SER A 89 -7.22 5.33 15.46
C SER A 89 -7.97 5.94 14.27
N THR A 90 -7.97 7.26 14.17
CA THR A 90 -8.66 7.96 13.07
C THR A 90 -7.86 7.82 11.78
N TYR A 91 -8.50 7.39 10.69
CA TYR A 91 -7.92 7.47 9.36
C TYR A 91 -8.10 8.87 8.78
N ILE A 92 -7.00 9.50 8.38
CA ILE A 92 -7.01 10.80 7.71
C ILE A 92 -6.55 10.59 6.26
N PRO A 93 -7.46 10.57 5.27
CA PRO A 93 -7.07 10.41 3.88
C PRO A 93 -6.20 11.60 3.43
N ALA A 94 -5.13 11.31 2.70
CA ALA A 94 -4.33 12.32 2.04
C ALA A 94 -5.14 13.04 0.95
N LYS A 95 -4.79 14.31 0.73
CA LYS A 95 -5.34 15.19 -0.30
C LYS A 95 -4.26 16.21 -0.66
N ASP A 96 -4.44 16.87 -1.80
CA ASP A 96 -3.66 18.05 -2.16
C ASP A 96 -4.06 19.26 -1.29
N ASP A 97 -3.55 19.28 -0.07
CA ASP A 97 -3.78 20.33 0.93
C ASP A 97 -2.61 21.32 0.94
N GLY A 98 -2.93 22.62 1.01
CA GLY A 98 -1.91 23.66 1.19
C GLY A 98 -1.29 23.65 2.60
N VAL A 99 -0.13 24.31 2.73
CA VAL A 99 0.67 24.35 3.97
C VAL A 99 -0.14 24.69 5.23
N ASP A 100 -1.00 25.72 5.17
CA ASP A 100 -1.84 26.12 6.31
C ASP A 100 -2.78 24.99 6.79
N ARG A 101 -3.32 24.22 5.84
CA ARG A 101 -4.20 23.10 6.15
C ARG A 101 -3.43 21.92 6.69
N LEU A 102 -2.23 21.64 6.15
CA LEU A 102 -1.35 20.60 6.67
C LEU A 102 -0.94 20.86 8.12
N GLN A 103 -0.63 22.12 8.46
CA GLN A 103 -0.33 22.52 9.84
C GLN A 103 -1.53 22.32 10.78
N GLN A 104 -2.74 22.65 10.32
CA GLN A 104 -3.96 22.38 11.09
C GLN A 104 -4.19 20.89 11.31
N LEU A 105 -4.06 20.07 10.26
CA LEU A 105 -4.21 18.63 10.35
C LEU A 105 -3.18 18.02 11.30
N LEU A 106 -1.93 18.47 11.23
CA LEU A 106 -0.87 18.03 12.13
C LEU A 106 -1.18 18.39 13.59
N ALA A 107 -1.71 19.59 13.85
CA ALA A 107 -2.11 20.02 15.18
C ALA A 107 -3.34 19.26 15.72
N GLU A 108 -4.28 18.90 14.84
CA GLU A 108 -5.53 18.22 15.21
C GLU A 108 -5.33 16.70 15.42
N TYR A 109 -4.57 16.05 14.52
CA TYR A 109 -4.47 14.59 14.47
C TYR A 109 -3.10 14.04 14.89
N GLY A 110 -2.07 14.89 15.02
CA GLY A 110 -0.74 14.48 15.48
C GLY A 110 -0.17 13.30 14.68
N SER A 111 0.25 12.24 15.39
CA SER A 111 0.85 11.06 14.76
C SER A 111 -0.13 10.28 13.86
N ALA A 112 -1.44 10.35 14.11
CA ALA A 112 -2.44 9.63 13.31
C ALA A 112 -2.44 10.07 11.83
N LEU A 113 -2.08 11.33 11.57
CA LEU A 113 -1.92 11.86 10.21
C LEU A 113 -0.80 11.13 9.45
N ARG A 114 0.36 11.02 10.09
CA ARG A 114 1.56 10.34 9.55
C ARG A 114 1.35 8.84 9.45
N GLU A 115 0.72 8.24 10.45
CA GLU A 115 0.39 6.81 10.45
C GLU A 115 -0.58 6.46 9.30
N SER A 116 -1.58 7.32 9.03
CA SER A 116 -2.48 7.15 7.90
C SER A 116 -1.74 7.15 6.56
N ASP A 117 -0.78 8.06 6.39
CA ASP A 117 0.02 8.13 5.16
C ASP A 117 0.86 6.87 4.99
N ARG A 118 1.64 6.52 6.01
CA ARG A 118 2.55 5.38 5.95
C ARG A 118 1.80 4.06 5.73
N ILE A 119 0.67 3.84 6.41
CA ILE A 119 -0.17 2.65 6.19
C ILE A 119 -0.72 2.60 4.77
N THR A 120 -1.11 3.73 4.21
CA THR A 120 -1.62 3.80 2.83
C THR A 120 -0.54 3.44 1.81
N VAL A 121 0.68 3.96 1.99
CA VAL A 121 1.84 3.63 1.17
C VAL A 121 2.21 2.15 1.28
N SER A 122 2.29 1.64 2.51
CA SER A 122 2.59 0.22 2.78
C SER A 122 1.55 -0.71 2.16
N ALA A 123 0.27 -0.34 2.18
CA ALA A 123 -0.80 -1.13 1.58
C ALA A 123 -0.66 -1.21 0.05
N ALA A 124 -0.38 -0.09 -0.62
CA ALA A 124 -0.14 -0.07 -2.06
C ALA A 124 1.07 -0.93 -2.44
N LEU A 125 2.20 -0.77 -1.74
CA LEU A 125 3.42 -1.52 -2.02
C LEU A 125 3.29 -3.01 -1.68
N ALA A 126 2.59 -3.37 -0.61
CA ALA A 126 2.28 -4.75 -0.26
C ALA A 126 1.41 -5.41 -1.34
N GLN A 127 0.39 -4.70 -1.84
CA GLN A 127 -0.43 -5.21 -2.95
C GLN A 127 0.43 -5.53 -4.18
N ILE A 128 1.35 -4.62 -4.54
CA ILE A 128 2.25 -4.85 -5.68
C ILE A 128 3.23 -5.99 -5.41
N LYS A 129 3.81 -6.06 -4.20
CA LYS A 129 4.73 -7.14 -3.80
C LYS A 129 4.07 -8.51 -3.96
N ILE A 130 2.83 -8.64 -3.51
CA ILE A 130 2.11 -9.92 -3.50
C ILE A 130 1.58 -10.28 -4.89
N THR A 131 0.96 -9.32 -5.58
CA THR A 131 0.14 -9.61 -6.76
C THR A 131 0.78 -9.17 -8.07
N GLY A 132 1.77 -8.27 -8.00
CA GLY A 132 2.37 -7.62 -9.17
C GLY A 132 1.55 -6.48 -9.76
N TYR A 133 0.45 -6.10 -9.12
CA TYR A 133 -0.46 -5.06 -9.58
C TYR A 133 -0.96 -4.21 -8.41
N VAL A 134 -1.46 -3.02 -8.70
CA VAL A 134 -2.06 -2.12 -7.71
C VAL A 134 -3.43 -1.63 -8.19
N LEU A 135 -4.38 -1.46 -7.26
CA LEU A 135 -5.63 -0.76 -7.60
C LEU A 135 -5.32 0.70 -7.93
N PRO A 136 -5.87 1.30 -9.00
CA PRO A 136 -5.67 2.72 -9.27
C PRO A 136 -6.01 3.62 -8.09
N ALA A 137 -7.16 3.40 -7.43
CA ALA A 137 -7.56 4.19 -6.26
C ALA A 137 -6.57 4.08 -5.09
N LEU A 138 -6.00 2.89 -4.85
CA LEU A 138 -5.02 2.70 -3.78
C LEU A 138 -3.65 3.31 -4.15
N ARG A 139 -3.26 3.21 -5.42
CA ARG A 139 -2.05 3.87 -5.94
C ARG A 139 -2.15 5.38 -5.80
N ASP A 140 -3.27 5.95 -6.24
CA ASP A 140 -3.48 7.40 -6.23
C ASP A 140 -3.51 7.92 -4.78
N ALA A 141 -4.17 7.22 -3.85
CA ALA A 141 -4.14 7.54 -2.42
C ALA A 141 -2.72 7.46 -1.82
N ALA A 142 -1.91 6.48 -2.23
CA ALA A 142 -0.52 6.35 -1.78
C ALA A 142 0.39 7.46 -2.37
N LEU A 143 0.14 7.91 -3.60
CA LEU A 143 0.83 9.07 -4.19
C LEU A 143 0.48 10.35 -3.44
N GLU A 144 -0.79 10.58 -3.12
CA GLU A 144 -1.22 11.71 -2.29
C GLU A 144 -0.61 11.64 -0.88
N ALA A 145 -0.53 10.45 -0.29
CA ALA A 145 0.10 10.24 1.02
C ALA A 145 1.60 10.57 1.02
N LEU A 146 2.33 10.10 0.00
CA LEU A 146 3.76 10.41 -0.16
C LEU A 146 3.99 11.91 -0.40
N HIS A 147 3.15 12.54 -1.22
CA HIS A 147 3.23 13.99 -1.44
C HIS A 147 3.00 14.76 -0.13
N ARG A 148 1.96 14.39 0.64
CA ARG A 148 1.69 14.98 1.95
C ARG A 148 2.83 14.75 2.94
N GLU A 149 3.42 13.55 2.95
CA GLU A 149 4.56 13.21 3.80
C GLU A 149 5.78 14.09 3.49
N ILE A 150 6.10 14.29 2.20
CA ILE A 150 7.18 15.17 1.74
C ILE A 150 6.94 16.62 2.22
N GLU A 151 5.72 17.14 2.08
CA GLU A 151 5.40 18.51 2.52
C GLU A 151 5.44 18.66 4.04
N LEU A 152 4.91 17.70 4.80
CA LEU A 152 4.99 17.72 6.26
C LEU A 152 6.45 17.63 6.73
N ASN A 153 7.31 16.85 6.07
CA ASN A 153 8.74 16.78 6.39
C ASN A 153 9.45 18.12 6.19
N LYS A 154 9.08 18.87 5.14
CA LYS A 154 9.58 20.24 4.93
C LYS A 154 9.10 21.20 6.02
N ILE A 155 7.82 21.12 6.41
CA ILE A 155 7.24 21.97 7.47
C ILE A 155 7.95 21.75 8.81
N GLU A 156 8.20 20.49 9.16
CA GLU A 156 8.82 20.12 10.45
C GLU A 156 10.36 20.09 10.40
N ASN A 157 10.96 20.30 9.22
CA ASN A 157 12.39 20.22 8.95
C ASN A 157 13.01 18.90 9.43
N ILE A 158 12.37 17.79 9.09
CA ILE A 158 12.82 16.43 9.38
C ILE A 158 13.23 15.70 8.09
N ASP A 159 14.04 14.65 8.25
CA ASP A 159 14.51 13.83 7.13
C ASP A 159 13.32 13.15 6.42
N ALA A 160 13.29 13.27 5.09
CA ALA A 160 12.28 12.66 4.25
C ALA A 160 12.50 11.15 4.01
N GLY A 161 13.66 10.62 4.40
CA GLY A 161 14.02 9.22 4.17
C GLY A 161 13.93 8.87 2.69
N TYR A 162 13.03 7.96 2.35
CA TYR A 162 12.81 7.50 0.97
C TYR A 162 11.49 7.99 0.34
N ALA A 163 10.80 8.97 0.94
CA ALA A 163 9.49 9.40 0.46
C ALA A 163 9.53 9.88 -1.01
N ASP A 164 10.52 10.70 -1.38
CA ASP A 164 10.69 11.17 -2.77
C ASP A 164 10.93 10.01 -3.76
N SER A 165 11.85 9.09 -3.44
CA SER A 165 12.14 7.95 -4.32
C SER A 165 10.95 7.00 -4.44
N MET A 166 10.25 6.74 -3.33
CA MET A 166 9.00 5.98 -3.33
C MET A 166 7.92 6.63 -4.17
N PHE A 167 7.81 7.96 -4.13
CA PHE A 167 6.85 8.70 -4.96
C PHE A 167 7.15 8.50 -6.44
N TYR A 168 8.40 8.69 -6.88
CA TYR A 168 8.77 8.50 -8.29
C TYR A 168 8.61 7.05 -8.75
N ASP A 169 9.03 6.08 -7.94
CA ASP A 169 8.90 4.67 -8.28
C ASP A 169 7.42 4.27 -8.37
N LEU A 170 6.58 4.70 -7.43
CA LEU A 170 5.15 4.40 -7.49
C LEU A 170 4.44 5.12 -8.64
N LEU A 171 4.80 6.37 -8.93
CA LEU A 171 4.23 7.17 -10.01
C LEU A 171 4.50 6.54 -11.39
N THR A 172 5.68 5.94 -11.56
CA THR A 172 6.10 5.30 -12.81
C THR A 172 5.65 3.84 -12.93
N PHE A 173 5.04 3.26 -11.88
CA PHE A 173 4.54 1.90 -11.90
C PHE A 173 3.20 1.80 -12.65
N THR A 174 3.22 1.20 -13.83
CA THR A 174 2.07 1.17 -14.76
C THR A 174 1.29 -0.15 -14.77
N LYS A 175 1.65 -1.12 -13.92
CA LYS A 175 0.94 -2.41 -13.84
C LYS A 175 -0.24 -2.27 -12.88
N ASP A 176 -1.38 -1.85 -13.40
CA ASP A 176 -2.62 -1.85 -12.64
C ASP A 176 -3.54 -3.01 -13.04
N TYR A 177 -4.54 -3.29 -12.22
CA TYR A 177 -5.47 -4.39 -12.44
C TYR A 177 -6.39 -4.20 -13.66
N THR A 178 -6.51 -2.99 -14.20
CA THR A 178 -7.31 -2.76 -15.42
C THR A 178 -6.74 -3.55 -16.60
N SER A 179 -5.44 -3.89 -16.54
CA SER A 179 -4.74 -4.67 -17.54
C SER A 179 -4.90 -6.20 -17.43
N VAL A 180 -5.49 -6.72 -16.34
CA VAL A 180 -5.48 -8.18 -16.06
C VAL A 180 -6.81 -8.77 -15.64
N LEU A 181 -7.69 -8.07 -14.93
CA LEU A 181 -8.94 -8.67 -14.42
C LEU A 181 -10.09 -7.67 -14.19
N PRO A 182 -11.12 -7.64 -15.06
CA PRO A 182 -12.38 -6.95 -14.79
C PRO A 182 -13.25 -7.64 -13.72
N ASP A 183 -13.13 -8.98 -13.58
CA ASP A 183 -14.15 -9.81 -12.91
C ASP A 183 -13.90 -10.11 -11.42
N MET A 184 -12.70 -9.81 -10.88
CA MET A 184 -12.45 -9.94 -9.44
C MET A 184 -12.98 -8.74 -8.64
N TRP A 185 -13.51 -7.72 -9.32
CA TRP A 185 -13.61 -6.39 -8.73
C TRP A 185 -14.90 -6.08 -7.98
N CYS A 186 -16.04 -6.71 -8.27
CA CYS A 186 -17.23 -6.58 -7.42
C CYS A 186 -18.25 -7.65 -7.78
N ARG A 187 -18.50 -8.60 -6.88
CA ARG A 187 -19.86 -9.19 -6.80
C ARG A 187 -20.69 -8.61 -5.65
N HIS A 188 -20.07 -7.89 -4.70
CA HIS A 188 -20.74 -7.37 -3.51
C HIS A 188 -20.18 -6.03 -3.00
N CYS A 189 -19.65 -5.15 -3.86
CA CYS A 189 -19.45 -3.76 -3.44
C CYS A 189 -20.81 -3.06 -3.43
N THR A 190 -21.59 -3.30 -2.38
CA THR A 190 -22.69 -2.42 -2.01
C THR A 190 -22.09 -1.17 -1.37
N GLU A 191 -22.63 -0.03 -1.79
CA GLU A 191 -22.39 1.34 -1.33
C GLU A 191 -22.24 1.48 0.20
#